data_AF-A0A9D7KN81-F1
#
_entry.id   AF-A0A9D7KN81-F1
#
_cell.length_a   1.000
_cell.length_b   1.000
_cell.length_c   1.000
_cell.angle_alpha   90.00
_cell.angle_beta   90.00
_cell.angle_gamma   90.00
#
_symmetry.space_group_name_H-M   'P 1'
#
loop_
_entity.id
_entity.type
_entity.pdbx_description
1 polymer ?
#
loop_
_entity_poly.entity_id
_entity_poly.type
_entity_poly.pdbx_seq_one_letter_code
_entity_poly.pdbx_strand_id
1 'polypeptide(L)'
;MKQAIKMIKKSLLLFPFLAISLFSGGCSAHYGDYIASDGPEKLLLEKSFQVNAGEKLGVEAVAADIWVSTWSKNEVAVRIYGNENALEKVDISVDKISSGVMIEIEKRVFKKPE
;
A
#
# COMPACT_ATOMS: atom_id res chain seq x y z
N MET A 1 -49.01 -38.21 -53.64
CA MET A 1 -48.04 -39.31 -53.47
C MET A 1 -46.70 -38.87 -54.03
N LYS A 2 -45.64 -38.89 -53.19
CA LYS A 2 -44.21 -39.12 -53.55
C LYS A 2 -43.54 -37.99 -54.39
N GLN A 3 -42.44 -37.32 -54.03
CA GLN A 3 -41.36 -37.51 -53.05
C GLN A 3 -40.70 -36.13 -52.78
N ALA A 4 -40.46 -35.74 -51.53
CA ALA A 4 -39.20 -35.86 -50.79
C ALA A 4 -38.08 -34.87 -51.19
N ILE A 5 -37.98 -33.80 -50.40
CA ILE A 5 -36.80 -33.32 -49.67
C ILE A 5 -35.45 -33.78 -50.25
N LYS A 6 -34.71 -32.85 -50.85
CA LYS A 6 -33.26 -33.00 -51.05
C LYS A 6 -32.52 -32.14 -50.04
N MET A 7 -32.09 -32.79 -48.96
CA MET A 7 -31.25 -32.24 -47.91
C MET A 7 -29.88 -31.78 -48.45
N ILE A 8 -29.46 -30.60 -47.96
CA ILE A 8 -28.17 -30.35 -47.30
C ILE A 8 -26.94 -30.96 -47.99
N LYS A 9 -26.23 -30.13 -48.76
CA LYS A 9 -24.77 -30.26 -48.89
C LYS A 9 -24.11 -29.31 -47.88
N LYS A 10 -23.69 -29.87 -46.75
CA LYS A 10 -22.64 -29.34 -45.88
C LYS A 10 -21.38 -29.15 -46.72
N SER A 11 -20.84 -27.93 -46.80
CA SER A 11 -19.39 -27.67 -46.88
C SER A 11 -19.18 -26.15 -46.93
N LEU A 12 -19.02 -25.51 -45.78
CA LEU A 12 -17.70 -25.07 -45.30
C LEU A 12 -17.11 -23.92 -46.14
N LEU A 13 -17.67 -22.73 -45.95
CA LEU A 13 -16.93 -21.47 -46.08
C LEU A 13 -17.37 -20.55 -44.92
N LEU A 14 -16.86 -20.89 -43.73
CA LEU A 14 -16.77 -19.97 -42.60
C LEU A 14 -15.69 -18.95 -42.94
N PHE A 15 -16.10 -17.74 -43.31
CA PHE A 15 -15.20 -16.58 -43.36
C PHE A 15 -15.12 -15.99 -41.95
N PRO A 16 -13.95 -16.03 -41.28
CA PRO A 16 -13.76 -15.32 -40.04
C PRO A 16 -13.40 -13.88 -40.38
N PHE A 17 -14.35 -12.95 -40.32
CA PHE A 17 -13.99 -11.54 -40.11
C PHE A 17 -14.03 -11.27 -38.61
N LEU A 18 -12.93 -11.72 -38.02
CA LEU A 18 -12.44 -11.39 -36.71
C LEU A 18 -12.44 -9.87 -36.53
N ALA A 19 -13.05 -9.45 -35.42
CA ALA A 19 -12.59 -8.36 -34.58
C ALA A 19 -12.02 -7.09 -35.26
N ILE A 20 -12.90 -6.12 -35.52
CA ILE A 20 -12.51 -4.73 -35.23
C ILE A 20 -13.11 -4.43 -33.86
N SER A 21 -12.44 -4.95 -32.83
CA SER A 21 -12.45 -4.32 -31.52
C SER A 21 -12.04 -2.87 -31.74
N LEU A 22 -12.99 -1.95 -31.59
CA LEU A 22 -12.64 -0.57 -31.30
C LEU A 22 -11.80 -0.64 -30.03
N PHE A 23 -10.50 -0.51 -30.21
CA PHE A 23 -9.57 -0.27 -29.13
C PHE A 23 -10.04 1.02 -28.47
N SER A 24 -10.86 0.88 -27.42
CA SER A 24 -10.79 1.82 -26.33
C SER A 24 -9.35 1.76 -25.86
N GLY A 25 -8.53 2.70 -26.34
CA GLY A 25 -7.25 3.03 -25.74
C GLY A 25 -7.56 3.53 -24.34
N GLY A 26 -7.83 2.59 -23.43
CA GLY A 26 -7.72 2.86 -22.02
C GLY A 26 -6.27 3.22 -21.80
N CYS A 27 -6.02 4.44 -21.34
CA CYS A 27 -4.79 4.72 -20.62
C CYS A 27 -4.80 3.78 -19.41
N SER A 28 -4.22 2.60 -19.56
CA SER A 28 -3.65 1.92 -18.41
C SER A 28 -2.53 2.83 -17.95
N ALA A 29 -2.83 3.72 -16.99
CA ALA A 29 -1.80 4.21 -16.12
C ALA A 29 -1.23 2.96 -15.46
N HIS A 30 -0.13 2.45 -16.01
CA HIS A 30 0.79 1.63 -15.25
C HIS A 30 1.21 2.54 -14.10
N TYR A 31 0.49 2.44 -12.97
CA TYR A 31 1.13 2.61 -11.68
C TYR A 31 2.24 1.58 -11.75
N GLY A 32 3.45 2.04 -12.10
CA GLY A 32 4.61 1.19 -12.04
C GLY A 32 4.54 0.52 -10.68
N ASP A 33 4.62 -0.81 -10.66
CA ASP A 33 5.02 -1.51 -9.46
C ASP A 33 6.18 -0.70 -8.92
N TYR A 34 5.94 0.01 -7.81
CA TYR A 34 7.05 0.41 -6.96
C TYR A 34 7.57 -0.94 -6.52
N ILE A 35 8.52 -1.48 -7.28
CA ILE A 35 9.46 -2.46 -6.78
C ILE A 35 10.16 -1.68 -5.68
N ALA A 36 9.54 -1.74 -4.50
CA ALA A 36 10.09 -1.29 -3.27
C ALA A 36 11.46 -1.99 -3.26
N SER A 37 12.50 -1.18 -3.32
CA SER A 37 13.88 -1.65 -3.24
C SER A 37 14.11 -2.08 -1.79
N ASP A 38 13.40 -3.11 -1.36
CA ASP A 38 13.10 -3.39 0.03
C ASP A 38 13.74 -4.72 0.39
N GLY A 39 14.93 -4.62 0.99
CA GLY A 39 15.30 -5.64 1.97
C GLY A 39 14.19 -5.78 3.03
N PRO A 40 14.13 -6.92 3.72
CA PRO A 40 13.07 -7.18 4.70
C PRO A 40 13.00 -6.05 5.74
N GLU A 41 11.79 -5.64 6.10
CA GLU A 41 11.58 -4.70 7.20
C GLU A 41 12.17 -5.27 8.50
N LYS A 42 12.88 -4.42 9.23
CA LYS A 42 13.41 -4.72 10.55
C LYS A 42 12.78 -3.80 11.58
N LEU A 43 12.73 -4.26 12.84
CA LEU A 43 12.28 -3.43 13.95
C LEU A 43 13.28 -2.29 14.15
N LEU A 44 12.83 -1.04 13.96
CA LEU A 44 13.63 0.17 14.10
C LEU A 44 13.54 0.75 15.50
N LEU A 45 12.34 0.72 16.09
CA LEU A 45 12.06 1.26 17.41
C LEU A 45 10.96 0.45 18.09
N GLU A 46 11.16 0.13 19.36
CA GLU A 46 10.13 -0.38 20.27
C GLU A 46 10.17 0.43 21.57
N LYS A 47 9.02 1.01 21.93
CA LYS A 47 8.89 1.81 23.15
C LYS A 47 7.48 1.68 23.71
N SER A 48 7.36 1.62 25.03
CA SER A 48 6.08 1.56 25.72
C SER A 48 5.96 2.69 26.73
N PHE A 49 4.75 3.21 26.86
CA PHE A 49 4.43 4.31 27.77
C PHE A 49 3.22 3.95 28.61
N GLN A 50 3.32 4.14 29.93
CA GLN A 50 2.14 4.11 30.79
C GLN A 50 1.25 5.33 30.47
N VAL A 51 -0.04 5.09 30.35
CA VAL A 51 -1.02 6.12 29.98
C VAL A 51 -2.27 6.01 30.86
N ASN A 52 -3.03 7.09 30.94
CA ASN A 52 -4.35 7.07 31.55
C ASN A 52 -5.44 7.00 30.47
N ALA A 53 -6.59 6.45 30.82
CA ALA A 53 -7.75 6.45 29.93
C ALA A 53 -8.14 7.89 29.56
N GLY A 54 -8.35 8.13 28.27
CA GLY A 54 -8.69 9.46 27.73
C GLY A 54 -7.49 10.31 27.29
N GLU A 55 -6.24 9.88 27.56
CA GLU A 55 -5.05 10.51 26.97
C GLU A 55 -4.99 10.24 25.44
N LYS A 56 -4.38 11.17 24.71
CA LYS A 56 -4.30 11.14 23.24
C LYS A 56 -3.14 10.26 22.75
N LEU A 57 -3.40 9.52 21.67
CA LEU A 57 -2.37 8.99 20.79
C LEU A 57 -2.34 9.87 19.53
N GLY A 58 -1.26 10.62 19.34
CA GLY A 58 -1.01 11.41 18.14
C GLY A 58 -0.01 10.73 17.23
N VAL A 59 -0.26 10.78 15.92
CA VAL A 59 0.66 10.28 14.89
C VAL A 59 0.72 11.30 13.76
N GLU A 60 1.91 11.83 13.51
CA GLU A 60 2.21 12.70 12.37
C GLU A 60 3.33 12.05 11.57
N ALA A 61 3.04 11.61 10.35
CA ALA A 61 4.02 10.87 9.54
C ALA A 61 3.99 11.33 8.08
N VAL A 62 5.17 11.64 7.54
CA VAL A 62 5.33 11.99 6.11
C VAL A 62 5.20 10.77 5.21
N ALA A 63 5.53 9.58 5.70
CA ALA A 63 5.41 8.30 4.99
C ALA A 63 5.43 7.13 6.00
N ALA A 64 4.29 6.46 6.18
CA ALA A 64 4.17 5.22 6.94
C ALA A 64 2.79 4.58 6.71
N ASP A 65 2.74 3.25 6.78
CA ASP A 65 1.49 2.53 7.03
C ASP A 65 1.24 2.47 8.54
N ILE A 66 0.04 2.88 8.96
CA ILE A 66 -0.29 2.99 10.39
C ILE A 66 -1.30 1.91 10.75
N TRP A 67 -0.89 1.03 11.67
CA TRP A 67 -1.75 0.03 12.29
C TRP A 67 -1.97 0.33 13.77
N VAL A 68 -3.22 0.48 14.18
CA VAL A 68 -3.59 0.72 15.58
C VAL A 68 -4.52 -0.40 16.06
N SER A 69 -4.16 -1.03 17.17
CA SER A 69 -5.01 -1.99 17.87
C SER A 69 -5.20 -1.60 19.33
N THR A 70 -6.35 -1.96 19.88
CA THR A 70 -6.71 -1.67 21.28
C THR A 70 -6.55 -2.90 22.16
N TRP A 71 -6.40 -2.69 23.46
CA TRP A 71 -6.24 -3.73 24.47
C TRP A 71 -6.65 -3.24 25.86
N SER A 72 -6.57 -4.12 26.85
CA SER A 72 -7.03 -3.87 28.23
C SER A 72 -5.98 -3.28 29.18
N LYS A 73 -4.75 -3.06 28.73
CA LYS A 73 -3.69 -2.47 29.56
C LYS A 73 -3.66 -0.95 29.42
N ASN A 74 -3.35 -0.27 30.52
CA ASN A 74 -3.17 1.18 30.57
C ASN A 74 -1.79 1.60 30.04
N GLU A 75 -1.45 1.15 28.84
CA GLU A 75 -0.19 1.50 28.20
C GLU A 75 -0.37 1.63 26.68
N VAL A 76 0.49 2.43 26.07
CA VAL A 76 0.65 2.52 24.61
C VAL A 76 1.97 1.84 24.28
N ALA A 77 1.92 0.78 23.48
CA ALA A 77 3.09 0.11 22.93
C ALA A 77 3.26 0.52 21.47
N VAL A 78 4.42 1.07 21.13
CA VAL A 78 4.77 1.54 19.79
C VAL A 78 5.87 0.64 19.23
N ARG A 79 5.64 0.12 18.03
CA ARG A 79 6.65 -0.59 17.23
C ARG A 79 6.70 0.04 15.85
N ILE A 80 7.90 0.39 15.41
CA ILE A 80 8.13 0.97 14.08
C ILE A 80 9.05 0.03 13.32
N TYR A 81 8.58 -0.39 12.15
CA TYR A 81 9.32 -1.26 11.23
C TYR A 81 9.72 -0.47 10.00
N GLY A 82 10.83 -0.87 9.38
CA GLY A 82 11.29 -0.29 8.14
C GLY A 82 12.66 -0.81 7.74
N ASN A 83 13.19 -0.31 6.64
CA ASN A 83 14.49 -0.70 6.11
C ASN A 83 15.52 0.44 6.23
N GLU A 84 16.76 0.16 5.81
CA GLU A 84 17.86 1.13 5.89
C GLU A 84 17.62 2.37 5.01
N ASN A 85 17.00 2.18 3.84
CA ASN A 85 16.65 3.28 2.95
C ASN A 85 15.66 4.25 3.60
N ALA A 86 14.74 3.76 4.42
CA ALA A 86 13.81 4.59 5.19
C ALA A 86 14.56 5.40 6.26
N LEU A 87 15.42 4.75 7.06
CA LEU A 87 16.20 5.40 8.12
C LEU A 87 17.12 6.53 7.63
N GLU A 88 17.61 6.44 6.39
CA GLU A 88 18.41 7.52 5.80
C GLU A 88 17.56 8.76 5.52
N LYS A 89 16.27 8.61 5.22
CA LYS A 89 15.40 9.67 4.68
C LYS A 89 14.50 10.32 5.72
N VAL A 90 14.30 9.68 6.87
CA VAL A 90 13.40 10.17 7.91
C VAL A 90 14.06 10.24 9.28
N ASP A 91 13.57 11.15 10.09
CA ASP A 91 13.81 11.18 11.53
C ASP A 91 12.53 10.72 12.24
N ILE A 92 12.70 9.88 13.26
CA ILE A 92 11.62 9.23 13.99
C ILE A 92 11.70 9.67 15.46
N SER A 93 10.64 10.30 15.97
CA SER A 93 10.48 10.65 17.38
C SER A 93 9.28 9.92 17.97
N VAL A 94 9.40 9.47 19.22
CA VAL A 94 8.30 8.85 19.96
C VAL A 94 8.40 9.27 21.41
N ASP A 95 7.48 10.13 21.84
CA ASP A 95 7.57 10.82 23.11
C ASP A 95 6.26 10.88 23.88
N LYS A 96 6.39 10.88 25.21
CA LYS A 96 5.28 11.18 26.12
C LYS A 96 5.18 12.69 26.26
N ILE A 97 4.04 13.25 25.88
CA ILE A 97 3.72 14.66 26.03
C ILE A 97 2.61 14.85 27.07
N SER A 98 2.32 16.10 27.44
CA SER A 98 1.31 16.41 28.46
C SER A 98 -0.09 15.87 28.13
N SER A 99 -0.43 15.73 26.85
CA SER A 99 -1.72 15.19 26.41
C SER A 99 -1.74 13.68 26.18
N GLY A 100 -0.61 12.97 26.28
CA GLY A 100 -0.53 11.54 25.99
C GLY A 100 0.78 11.13 25.30
N VAL A 101 0.69 10.40 24.19
CA VAL A 101 1.85 9.93 23.40
C VAL A 101 1.79 10.53 22.00
N MET A 102 2.93 11.04 21.52
CA MET A 102 3.10 11.55 20.16
C MET A 102 4.16 10.74 19.43
N ILE A 103 3.87 10.40 18.17
CA ILE A 103 4.78 9.77 17.23
C ILE A 103 4.94 10.72 16.05
N GLU A 104 6.17 11.13 15.75
CA GLU A 104 6.46 11.97 14.58
C GLU A 104 7.48 11.26 13.68
N ILE A 105 7.18 11.24 12.38
CA ILE A 105 8.08 10.76 11.33
C ILE A 105 8.22 11.88 10.31
N GLU A 106 9.36 12.56 10.36
CA GLU A 106 9.63 13.74 9.54
C GLU A 106 10.67 13.42 8.46
N LYS A 107 10.62 14.15 7.34
CA LYS A 107 11.66 14.04 6.32
C LYS A 107 12.98 14.61 6.88
N ARG A 108 14.04 13.81 6.86
CA ARG A 108 15.37 14.26 7.25
C ARG A 108 15.85 15.37 6.32
N VAL A 109 16.26 16.49 6.91
CA VAL A 109 16.81 17.63 6.17
C VAL A 109 18.32 17.47 6.04
N PHE A 110 18.79 17.12 4.86
CA PHE A 110 20.23 17.10 4.56
C PHE A 110 20.73 18.52 4.32
N LYS A 111 21.56 19.04 5.22
CA LYS A 111 22.33 20.26 4.94
C LYS A 111 23.44 19.91 3.94
N LYS A 112 23.45 20.58 2.79
CA LYS A 112 24.56 20.46 1.84
C LYS A 112 25.82 21.03 2.52
N PRO A 113 26.96 20.32 2.53
CA PRO A 113 28.20 20.91 3.01
C PRO A 113 28.55 22.10 2.10
N GLU A 114 28.92 23.23 2.71
CA GLU A 114 29.41 24.44 2.05
C GLU A 114 30.78 24.22 1.41
#